data_AF-A0A535FB53-F1
#
_entry.id   AF-A0A535FB53-F1
#
_cell.length_a   1.000
_cell.length_b   1.000
_cell.length_c   1.000
_cell.angle_alpha   90.00
_cell.angle_beta   90.00
_cell.angle_gamma   90.00
#
_symmetry.space_group_name_H-M   'P 1'
#
loop_
_entity.id
_entity.type
_entity.pdbx_description
1 polymer ?
#
loop_
_entity_poly.entity_id
_entity_poly.type
_entity_poly.pdbx_seq_one_letter_code
_entity_poly.pdbx_strand_id
1 'polypeptide(L)'
;MGRKGYVMNVALLQQSFAEVKSQQEAFAEAFYRRLFALYPQTIPLFATTNMKRQQSLLMATLELVVAGVARGDNVIPSVEQLGRRHAIYGVKAEHYPMVGQALLETFKQFLQDKWTAQVEATWAQAYAMITDLMRRAGERHLIAINTPVENSRV
;
A
#
# COMPACT_ATOMS: atom_id res chain seq x y z
N MET A 1 -19.30 -1.65 -24.37
CA MET A 1 -17.85 -1.34 -24.27
C MET A 1 -17.25 -2.23 -23.19
N GLY A 2 -16.48 -3.26 -23.59
CA GLY A 2 -15.98 -4.27 -22.66
C GLY A 2 -15.01 -3.68 -21.65
N ARG A 3 -15.28 -3.84 -20.35
CA ARG A 3 -14.25 -3.76 -19.32
C ARG A 3 -13.12 -4.68 -19.77
N LYS A 4 -11.93 -4.16 -20.06
CA LYS A 4 -10.72 -4.98 -20.06
C LYS A 4 -10.61 -5.55 -18.65
N GLY A 5 -11.17 -6.73 -18.45
CA GLY A 5 -11.08 -7.48 -17.21
C GLY A 5 -9.66 -7.96 -17.08
N TYR A 6 -8.77 -7.10 -16.59
CA TYR A 6 -7.54 -7.57 -16.00
C TYR A 6 -7.95 -8.31 -14.73
N VAL A 7 -8.06 -9.63 -14.85
CA VAL A 7 -8.16 -10.51 -13.70
C VAL A 7 -6.78 -10.47 -13.05
N MET A 8 -6.71 -9.89 -11.84
CA MET A 8 -5.49 -9.88 -11.05
C MET A 8 -5.01 -11.33 -10.89
N ASN A 9 -3.77 -11.61 -11.33
CA ASN A 9 -3.22 -12.94 -11.23
C ASN A 9 -2.71 -13.19 -9.81
N VAL A 10 -3.61 -13.72 -8.97
CA VAL A 10 -3.37 -14.02 -7.57
C VAL A 10 -2.16 -14.94 -7.37
N ALA A 11 -1.99 -15.95 -8.22
CA ALA A 11 -0.88 -16.89 -8.13
C ALA A 11 0.47 -16.18 -8.36
N LEU A 12 0.56 -15.30 -9.37
CA LEU A 12 1.77 -14.51 -9.60
C LEU A 12 2.05 -13.55 -8.47
N LEU A 13 1.02 -12.92 -7.88
CA LEU A 13 1.17 -12.05 -6.73
C LEU A 13 1.79 -12.80 -5.53
N GLN A 14 1.27 -14.00 -5.23
CA GLN A 14 1.79 -14.84 -4.15
C GLN A 14 3.22 -15.33 -4.40
N GLN A 15 3.48 -15.86 -5.60
CA GLN A 15 4.78 -16.40 -5.96
C GLN A 15 5.85 -15.31 -5.92
N SER A 16 5.60 -14.17 -6.57
CA SER A 16 6.55 -13.05 -6.59
C SER A 16 6.74 -12.40 -5.21
N PHE A 17 5.71 -12.39 -4.35
CA PHE A 17 5.90 -11.95 -2.96
C PHE A 17 6.77 -12.93 -2.15
N ALA A 18 6.59 -14.24 -2.34
CA ALA A 18 7.37 -15.26 -1.63
C ALA A 18 8.88 -15.16 -1.94
N GLU A 19 9.24 -14.80 -3.17
CA GLU A 19 10.63 -14.58 -3.60
C GLU A 19 11.32 -13.46 -2.82
N VAL A 20 10.61 -12.37 -2.51
CA VAL A 20 11.17 -11.25 -1.74
C VAL A 20 11.10 -11.45 -0.23
N LYS A 21 10.22 -12.34 0.25
CA LYS A 21 9.99 -12.58 1.68
C LYS A 21 11.24 -13.09 2.41
N SER A 22 12.08 -13.88 1.74
CA SER A 22 13.37 -14.34 2.28
C SER A 22 14.36 -13.19 2.55
N GLN A 23 14.17 -12.06 1.88
CA GLN A 23 14.99 -10.85 1.99
C GLN A 23 14.18 -9.65 2.51
N GLN A 24 13.14 -9.90 3.31
CA GLN A 24 12.15 -8.89 3.72
C GLN A 24 12.76 -7.64 4.35
N GLU A 25 13.83 -7.77 5.14
CA GLU A 25 14.50 -6.63 5.78
C GLU A 25 15.18 -5.76 4.73
N ALA A 26 15.98 -6.37 3.85
CA ALA A 26 16.67 -5.69 2.76
C ALA A 26 15.67 -5.05 1.77
N PHE A 27 14.56 -5.74 1.48
CA PHE A 27 13.49 -5.23 0.63
C PHE A 27 12.88 -3.96 1.23
N ALA A 28 12.47 -4.01 2.50
CA ALA A 28 11.84 -2.88 3.16
C ALA A 28 12.80 -1.68 3.31
N GLU A 29 14.08 -1.95 3.59
CA GLU A 29 15.12 -0.92 3.63
C GLU A 29 15.29 -0.25 2.25
N ALA A 30 15.41 -1.06 1.19
CA ALA A 30 15.55 -0.56 -0.17
C ALA A 30 14.33 0.27 -0.61
N PHE A 31 13.13 -0.15 -0.21
CA PHE A 31 11.89 0.60 -0.45
C PHE A 31 11.93 1.99 0.18
N TYR A 32 12.22 2.12 1.49
CA TYR A 32 12.24 3.43 2.14
C TYR A 32 13.38 4.31 1.64
N ARG A 33 14.56 3.73 1.40
CA ARG A 33 15.67 4.45 0.78
C ARG A 33 15.27 5.02 -0.58
N ARG A 34 14.59 4.23 -1.40
CA ARG A 34 14.09 4.65 -2.71
C ARG A 34 13.00 5.72 -2.61
N LEU A 35 12.04 5.53 -1.72
CA LEU A 35 10.96 6.50 -1.47
C LEU A 35 11.53 7.88 -1.11
N PHE A 36 12.48 7.93 -0.17
CA PHE A 36 13.06 9.19 0.28
C PHE A 36 14.02 9.81 -0.74
N ALA A 37 14.69 9.01 -1.56
CA ALA A 37 15.52 9.51 -2.65
C ALA A 37 14.69 10.12 -3.79
N LEU A 38 13.60 9.45 -4.19
CA LEU A 38 12.71 9.92 -5.26
C LEU A 38 11.81 11.08 -4.79
N TYR A 39 11.37 11.04 -3.54
CA TYR A 39 10.38 11.95 -2.99
C TYR A 39 10.76 12.44 -1.58
N PRO A 40 11.78 13.31 -1.45
CA PRO A 40 12.22 13.85 -0.16
C PRO A 40 11.09 14.52 0.65
N GLN A 41 10.06 15.05 -0.02
CA GLN A 41 8.88 15.63 0.63
C GLN A 41 8.06 14.64 1.47
N THR A 42 8.31 13.33 1.34
CA THR A 42 7.66 12.30 2.17
C THR A 42 8.37 12.08 3.50
N ILE A 43 9.64 12.49 3.64
CA ILE A 43 10.46 12.31 4.85
C ILE A 43 9.77 12.86 6.11
N PRO A 44 9.14 14.05 6.10
CA PRO A 44 8.47 14.60 7.29
C PRO A 44 7.37 13.69 7.87
N LEU A 45 6.71 12.86 7.04
CA LEU A 45 5.70 11.89 7.51
C LEU A 45 6.30 10.82 8.43
N PHE A 46 7.62 10.63 8.37
CA PHE A 46 8.36 9.62 9.11
C PHE A 46 9.29 10.21 10.18
N ALA A 47 9.27 11.53 10.41
CA ALA A 47 10.23 12.22 11.27
C ALA A 47 10.27 11.69 12.71
N THR A 48 9.14 11.23 13.25
CA THR A 48 9.02 10.66 14.60
C THR A 48 8.81 9.14 14.59
N THR A 49 9.02 8.50 13.44
CA THR A 49 8.75 7.06 13.24
C THR A 49 9.99 6.22 13.54
N ASN A 50 9.81 5.15 14.31
CA ASN A 50 10.83 4.10 14.39
C ASN A 50 10.89 3.34 13.06
N MET A 51 11.89 3.66 12.24
CA MET A 51 12.01 3.13 10.88
C MET A 51 12.20 1.61 10.82
N LYS A 52 12.90 1.01 11.78
CA LYS A 52 13.06 -0.46 11.84
C LYS A 52 11.71 -1.14 12.05
N ARG A 53 10.92 -0.64 13.00
CA ARG A 53 9.54 -1.13 13.21
C ARG A 53 8.67 -0.89 11.98
N GLN A 54 8.80 0.28 11.35
CA GLN A 54 8.01 0.66 10.18
C GLN A 54 8.31 -0.22 8.95
N GLN A 55 9.56 -0.65 8.77
CA GLN A 55 9.97 -1.64 7.78
C GLN A 55 9.28 -2.99 8.01
N SER A 56 9.25 -3.48 9.25
CA SER A 56 8.53 -4.72 9.59
C SER A 56 7.01 -4.59 9.35
N LEU A 57 6.42 -3.44 9.69
CA LEU A 57 5.00 -3.17 9.46
C LEU A 57 4.63 -3.15 7.98
N LEU A 58 5.51 -2.63 7.13
CA LEU A 58 5.32 -2.68 5.67
C LEU A 58 5.22 -4.12 5.19
N MET A 59 6.18 -4.97 5.55
CA MET A 59 6.21 -6.37 5.11
C MET A 59 5.02 -7.17 5.63
N ALA A 60 4.65 -6.99 6.90
CA ALA A 60 3.46 -7.61 7.48
C ALA A 60 2.16 -7.16 6.78
N THR A 61 2.08 -5.88 6.38
CA THR A 61 0.92 -5.35 5.65
C THR A 61 0.82 -5.93 4.25
N LEU A 62 1.95 -6.00 3.52
CA LEU A 62 1.99 -6.63 2.20
C LEU A 62 1.60 -8.11 2.28
N GLU A 63 2.11 -8.84 3.28
CA GLU A 63 1.75 -10.24 3.50
C GLU A 63 0.26 -10.42 3.77
N LEU A 64 -0.33 -9.61 4.66
CA LEU A 64 -1.76 -9.66 4.97
C LEU A 64 -2.61 -9.47 3.71
N VAL A 65 -2.25 -8.48 2.90
CA VAL A 65 -2.93 -8.18 1.62
C VAL A 65 -2.81 -9.36 0.66
N VAL A 66 -1.60 -9.84 0.40
CA VAL A 66 -1.35 -10.94 -0.55
C VAL A 66 -2.09 -12.20 -0.12
N ALA A 67 -2.04 -12.52 1.18
CA ALA A 67 -2.69 -13.70 1.72
C ALA A 67 -4.22 -13.58 1.69
N GLY A 68 -4.76 -12.40 1.98
CA GLY A 68 -6.21 -12.20 1.95
C GLY A 68 -6.80 -12.17 0.53
N VAL A 69 -6.09 -11.56 -0.43
CA VAL A 69 -6.43 -11.67 -1.86
C VAL A 69 -6.43 -13.14 -2.31
N ALA A 70 -5.46 -13.93 -1.83
CA ALA A 70 -5.36 -15.32 -2.20
C ALA A 70 -6.44 -16.24 -1.63
N ARG A 71 -6.85 -15.99 -0.38
CA ARG A 71 -7.91 -16.79 0.28
C ARG A 71 -9.31 -16.38 -0.15
N GLY A 72 -9.46 -15.29 -0.91
CA GLY A 72 -10.76 -14.68 -1.18
C GLY A 72 -11.40 -14.09 0.08
N ASP A 73 -10.58 -13.80 1.10
CA ASP A 73 -11.04 -13.21 2.35
C ASP A 73 -11.54 -11.79 2.09
N ASN A 74 -12.52 -11.36 2.88
CA ASN A 74 -12.91 -9.96 2.90
C ASN A 74 -11.85 -9.11 3.62
N VAL A 75 -10.80 -8.70 2.89
CA VAL A 75 -9.74 -7.81 3.40
C VAL A 75 -10.18 -6.35 3.50
N ILE A 76 -11.33 -6.00 2.94
CA ILE A 76 -11.80 -4.62 2.81
C ILE A 76 -11.83 -3.92 4.19
N PRO A 77 -12.42 -4.47 5.26
CA PRO A 77 -12.49 -3.79 6.56
C PRO A 77 -11.11 -3.44 7.13
N SER A 78 -10.14 -4.36 6.97
CA SER A 78 -8.76 -4.17 7.42
C SER A 78 -8.05 -3.08 6.63
N VAL A 79 -8.23 -3.09 5.30
CA VAL A 79 -7.66 -2.07 4.39
C VAL A 79 -8.28 -0.69 4.65
N GLU A 80 -9.59 -0.62 4.87
CA GLU A 80 -10.25 0.64 5.22
C GLU A 80 -9.76 1.17 6.57
N GLN A 81 -9.58 0.31 7.58
CA GLN A 81 -9.03 0.71 8.87
C GLN A 81 -7.59 1.24 8.73
N LEU A 82 -6.79 0.61 7.86
CA LEU A 82 -5.46 1.10 7.51
C LEU A 82 -5.53 2.48 6.86
N GLY A 83 -6.47 2.70 5.93
CA GLY A 83 -6.72 3.98 5.29
C GLY A 83 -7.09 5.09 6.27
N ARG A 84 -7.96 4.82 7.23
CA ARG A 84 -8.32 5.77 8.30
C ARG A 84 -7.09 6.22 9.11
N ARG A 85 -6.24 5.28 9.50
CA ARG A 85 -4.97 5.60 10.20
C ARG A 85 -4.04 6.44 9.34
N HIS A 86 -3.89 6.11 8.05
CA HIS A 86 -3.03 6.87 7.13
C HIS A 86 -3.49 8.31 6.97
N ALA A 87 -4.81 8.54 6.90
CA ALA A 87 -5.35 9.89 6.87
C ALA A 87 -5.03 10.70 8.14
N ILE A 88 -5.14 10.07 9.32
CA ILE A 88 -4.74 10.68 10.60
C ILE A 88 -3.23 11.00 10.64
N TYR A 89 -2.40 10.16 10.02
CA TYR A 89 -0.96 10.39 9.91
C TYR A 89 -0.60 11.52 8.92
N GLY A 90 -1.59 12.14 8.26
CA GLY A 90 -1.37 13.22 7.30
C GLY A 90 -1.03 12.74 5.89
N VAL A 91 -1.28 11.46 5.57
CA VAL A 91 -1.12 10.95 4.21
C VAL A 91 -2.19 11.55 3.30
N LYS A 92 -1.77 12.16 2.20
CA LYS A 92 -2.60 12.80 1.19
C LYS A 92 -2.69 11.94 -0.08
N ALA A 93 -3.66 12.26 -0.93
CA ALA A 93 -3.86 11.60 -2.22
C ALA A 93 -2.58 11.56 -3.10
N GLU A 94 -1.78 12.63 -3.07
CA GLU A 94 -0.53 12.75 -3.82
C GLU A 94 0.59 11.80 -3.36
N HIS A 95 0.55 11.30 -2.13
CA HIS A 95 1.58 10.38 -1.61
C HIS A 95 1.42 8.95 -2.13
N TYR A 96 0.20 8.51 -2.47
CA TYR A 96 -0.04 7.16 -2.96
C TYR A 96 0.70 6.85 -4.27
N PRO A 97 0.64 7.66 -5.35
CA PRO A 97 1.43 7.37 -6.55
C PRO A 97 2.95 7.35 -6.29
N MET A 98 3.46 8.19 -5.38
CA MET A 98 4.88 8.21 -4.99
C MET A 98 5.31 6.89 -4.34
N VAL A 99 4.50 6.40 -3.38
CA VAL A 99 4.71 5.11 -2.72
C VAL A 99 4.59 3.96 -3.72
N GLY A 100 3.63 4.02 -4.64
CA GLY A 100 3.43 3.02 -5.68
C GLY A 100 4.65 2.88 -6.58
N GLN A 101 5.20 3.99 -7.08
CA GLN A 101 6.41 3.98 -7.88
C GLN A 101 7.59 3.37 -7.11
N ALA A 102 7.86 3.84 -5.89
CA ALA A 102 8.96 3.33 -5.08
C ALA A 102 8.81 1.83 -4.76
N LEU A 103 7.59 1.35 -4.54
CA LEU A 103 7.31 -0.06 -4.27
C LEU A 103 7.55 -0.93 -5.50
N LEU A 104 6.99 -0.56 -6.65
CA LEU A 104 7.14 -1.33 -7.89
C LEU A 104 8.60 -1.38 -8.36
N GLU A 105 9.32 -0.26 -8.27
CA GLU A 105 10.75 -0.23 -8.59
C GLU A 105 11.59 -1.08 -7.64
N THR A 106 11.20 -1.16 -6.36
CA THR A 106 11.87 -2.05 -5.40
C THR A 106 11.59 -3.52 -5.71
N PHE A 107 10.36 -3.88 -6.07
CA PHE A 107 10.07 -5.23 -6.57
C PHE A 107 10.88 -5.57 -7.82
N LYS A 108 10.95 -4.65 -8.79
CA LYS A 108 11.77 -4.82 -9.99
C LYS A 108 13.23 -5.09 -9.65
N GLN A 109 13.80 -4.35 -8.70
CA GLN A 109 15.17 -4.57 -8.24
C GLN A 109 15.39 -5.96 -7.65
N PHE A 110 14.47 -6.44 -6.80
CA PHE A 110 14.65 -7.70 -6.07
C PHE A 110 14.26 -8.93 -6.87
N LEU A 111 13.34 -8.81 -7.82
CA LEU A 111 12.89 -9.92 -8.66
C LEU A 111 13.74 -10.07 -9.93
N GLN A 112 14.44 -9.01 -10.36
CA GLN A 112 15.34 -9.03 -11.51
C GLN A 112 14.67 -9.68 -12.74
N ASP A 113 15.22 -10.78 -13.27
CA ASP A 113 14.69 -11.50 -14.43
C ASP A 113 13.28 -12.07 -14.20
N LYS A 114 12.86 -12.25 -12.93
CA LYS A 114 11.50 -12.65 -12.55
C LYS A 114 10.50 -11.48 -12.60
N TRP A 115 10.96 -10.23 -12.73
CA TRP A 115 10.11 -9.05 -12.94
C TRP A 115 9.64 -8.95 -14.39
N THR A 116 8.66 -9.77 -14.74
CA THR A 116 8.03 -9.74 -16.07
C THR A 116 6.95 -8.65 -16.15
N ALA A 117 6.56 -8.26 -17.36
CA ALA A 117 5.46 -7.32 -17.59
C ALA A 117 4.14 -7.77 -16.92
N GLN A 118 3.92 -9.09 -16.82
CA GLN A 118 2.75 -9.64 -16.15
C GLN A 118 2.83 -9.49 -14.62
N VAL A 119 4.01 -9.68 -14.03
CA VAL A 119 4.24 -9.46 -12.59
C VAL A 119 4.07 -7.98 -12.25
N GLU A 120 4.64 -7.09 -13.07
CA GLU A 120 4.47 -5.64 -12.93
C GLU A 120 3.01 -5.21 -12.98
N ALA A 121 2.28 -5.64 -14.02
CA ALA A 121 0.86 -5.32 -14.16
C ALA A 121 0.04 -5.85 -12.98
N THR A 122 0.37 -7.04 -12.46
CA THR A 122 -0.31 -7.65 -11.31
C THR A 122 -0.09 -6.84 -10.03
N TRP A 123 1.15 -6.44 -9.73
CA TRP A 123 1.45 -5.60 -8.57
C TRP A 123 0.85 -4.20 -8.69
N ALA A 124 0.90 -3.59 -9.87
CA ALA A 124 0.31 -2.28 -10.12
C ALA A 124 -1.22 -2.28 -9.88
N GLN A 125 -1.91 -3.34 -10.34
CA GLN A 125 -3.34 -3.51 -10.10
C GLN A 125 -3.67 -3.73 -8.62
N ALA A 126 -2.93 -4.62 -7.95
CA ALA A 126 -3.11 -4.88 -6.52
C ALA A 126 -2.92 -3.58 -5.71
N TYR A 127 -1.83 -2.85 -5.98
CA TYR A 127 -1.54 -1.57 -5.33
C TYR A 127 -2.65 -0.53 -5.57
N ALA A 128 -3.09 -0.35 -6.82
CA ALA A 128 -4.14 0.60 -7.15
C ALA A 128 -5.47 0.28 -6.44
N MET A 129 -5.84 -1.00 -6.37
CA MET A 129 -7.06 -1.44 -5.68
C MET A 129 -7.01 -1.12 -4.19
N ILE A 130 -5.92 -1.46 -3.51
CA ILE A 130 -5.75 -1.26 -2.07
C ILE A 130 -5.72 0.24 -1.74
N THR A 131 -4.97 1.01 -2.51
CA THR A 131 -4.80 2.45 -2.24
C THR A 131 -6.06 3.25 -2.52
N ASP A 132 -6.87 2.86 -3.50
CA ASP A 132 -8.18 3.48 -3.71
C ASP A 132 -9.12 3.23 -2.51
N LEU A 133 -9.17 2.00 -1.99
CA LEU A 133 -9.93 1.69 -0.77
C LEU A 133 -9.43 2.49 0.44
N MET A 134 -8.11 2.54 0.65
CA MET A 134 -7.50 3.30 1.75
C MET A 134 -7.82 4.79 1.64
N ARG A 135 -7.64 5.38 0.46
CA ARG A 135 -7.87 6.80 0.20
C ARG A 135 -9.32 7.17 0.50
N ARG A 136 -10.28 6.42 -0.05
CA ARG A 136 -11.71 6.66 0.17
C ARG A 136 -12.09 6.51 1.65
N ALA A 137 -11.56 5.50 2.34
CA ALA A 137 -11.82 5.30 3.76
C ALA A 137 -11.22 6.42 4.63
N GLY A 138 -10.03 6.88 4.28
CA GLY A 138 -9.36 8.02 4.91
C GLY A 138 -10.14 9.32 4.74
N GLU A 139 -10.54 9.65 3.51
CA GLU A 139 -11.35 10.84 3.20
C GLU A 139 -12.67 10.86 3.98
N ARG A 140 -13.43 9.76 3.95
CA ARG A 140 -14.68 9.64 4.72
C ARG A 140 -14.46 9.83 6.21
N HIS A 141 -13.35 9.31 6.74
CA HIS A 141 -13.04 9.43 8.16
C HIS A 141 -12.68 10.86 8.55
N LEU A 142 -11.87 11.56 7.75
CA LEU A 142 -11.57 12.97 7.99
C LEU A 142 -12.82 13.84 7.92
N ILE A 143 -13.76 13.56 7.01
CA ILE A 143 -15.05 14.26 6.99
C ILE A 143 -15.80 13.99 8.30
N ALA A 144 -15.97 12.72 8.69
CA ALA A 144 -16.74 12.35 9.87
C ALA A 144 -16.22 12.97 11.18
N ILE A 145 -14.91 13.13 11.34
CA ILE A 145 -14.33 13.75 12.56
C ILE A 145 -14.33 15.28 12.54
N ASN A 146 -14.51 15.91 11.37
CA ASN A 146 -14.48 17.37 11.22
C ASN A 146 -15.88 17.98 10.99
N THR A 147 -16.91 17.17 10.77
CA THR A 147 -18.30 17.66 10.75
C THR A 147 -18.73 18.04 12.17
N PRO A 148 -19.17 19.28 12.43
CA PRO A 148 -19.74 19.66 13.71
C PRO A 148 -20.96 18.78 14.02
N VAL A 149 -21.02 18.19 15.22
CA VAL A 149 -22.28 17.63 15.72
C VAL A 149 -23.21 18.80 15.95
N GLU A 150 -24.15 19.01 15.03
CA GLU A 150 -25.21 19.98 15.21
C GLU A 150 -26.07 19.48 16.38
N ASN A 151 -25.80 19.99 17.59
CA ASN A 151 -26.63 19.76 18.77
C ASN A 151 -28.00 20.35 18.49
N SER A 152 -28.89 19.53 17.93
CA SER A 152 -30.32 19.81 17.88
C SER A 152 -30.85 19.71 19.30
N ARG A 153 -30.87 20.87 19.97
CA ARG A 153 -31.76 21.11 21.09
C ARG A 153 -33.19 20.92 20.59
N VAL A 154 -33.90 19.95 21.15
CA VAL A 154 -35.33 20.05 21.43
C VAL A 154 -35.55 19.53 22.84
#